data_AF-A0A970PCJ8-F1
#
_entry.id   AF-A0A970PCJ8-F1
#
_cell.length_a   1.000
_cell.length_b   1.000
_cell.length_c   1.000
_cell.angle_alpha   90.00
_cell.angle_beta   90.00
_cell.angle_gamma   90.00
#
_symmetry.space_group_name_H-M   'P 1'
#
loop_
_entity.id
_entity.type
_entity.pdbx_description
1 polymer ?
#
loop_
_entity_poly.entity_id
_entity_poly.type
_entity_poly.pdbx_seq_one_letter_code
_entity_poly.pdbx_strand_id
1 'polypeptide(L)'
;MFIEEKNIQKILPIKNPINTTWTWNASLDAILRNYPITDDWIYCNYVQLYCNLDPDIEGKLFVDFQLVSGGFHDCPWIINQVLSRNFIDEFICDITDFFIKSINKGYYIFVIVDENTFFHISKSKLYHELFIYGYNLKTKMFSVSDFTHHRSSNHRE
;
A
#
# COMPACT_ATOMS: atom_id res chain seq x y z
N MET A 1 4.06 -12.31 31.88
CA MET A 1 5.04 -11.37 31.31
C MET A 1 5.94 -12.17 30.39
N PHE A 2 5.60 -12.25 29.10
CA PHE A 2 6.44 -12.90 28.10
C PHE A 2 7.39 -11.85 27.54
N ILE A 3 8.70 -12.10 27.63
CA ILE A 3 9.71 -11.25 27.01
C ILE A 3 9.70 -11.64 25.54
N GLU A 4 9.03 -10.86 24.68
CA GLU A 4 9.17 -11.00 23.24
C GLU A 4 10.63 -10.68 22.87
N GLU A 5 11.35 -11.65 22.30
CA GLU A 5 12.66 -11.39 21.69
C GLU A 5 12.49 -10.28 20.64
N LYS A 6 13.27 -9.21 20.80
CA LYS A 6 13.18 -8.05 19.92
C LYS A 6 13.79 -8.42 18.56
N ASN A 7 12.94 -8.79 17.61
CA ASN A 7 13.35 -9.08 16.23
C ASN A 7 14.13 -7.89 15.65
N ILE A 8 15.38 -8.14 15.26
CA ILE A 8 16.28 -7.14 14.65
C ILE A 8 15.77 -6.71 13.27
N GLN A 9 15.10 -7.61 12.56
CA GLN A 9 14.47 -7.35 11.27
C GLN A 9 13.27 -8.29 11.10
N LYS A 10 12.30 -7.88 10.29
CA LYS A 10 11.18 -8.73 9.88
C LYS A 10 10.66 -8.29 8.52
N ILE A 11 10.38 -9.25 7.64
CA ILE A 11 9.75 -9.04 6.34
C ILE A 11 8.52 -9.95 6.29
N LEU A 12 7.35 -9.38 6.00
CA LEU A 12 6.13 -10.11 5.74
C LEU A 12 6.10 -10.59 4.27
N PRO A 13 5.49 -11.75 3.99
CA PRO A 13 5.51 -12.34 2.66
C PRO A 13 4.71 -11.50 1.66
N ILE A 14 5.36 -11.09 0.58
CA ILE A 14 4.72 -10.42 -0.56
C ILE A 14 5.16 -11.10 -1.85
N LYS A 15 4.31 -11.10 -2.86
CA LYS A 15 4.70 -11.42 -4.25
C LYS A 15 4.51 -10.18 -5.11
N ASN A 16 5.20 -10.13 -6.24
CA ASN A 16 4.92 -9.10 -7.24
C ASN A 16 3.43 -9.17 -7.61
N PRO A 17 2.71 -8.06 -7.71
CA PRO A 17 1.33 -8.09 -8.18
C PRO A 17 1.26 -8.27 -9.70
N ILE A 18 0.11 -8.73 -10.19
CA ILE A 18 -0.24 -8.85 -11.61
C ILE A 18 -0.57 -7.47 -12.18
N ASN A 19 -1.29 -6.64 -11.41
CA ASN A 19 -1.68 -5.30 -11.79
C ASN A 19 -1.01 -4.27 -10.86
N THR A 20 -0.29 -3.32 -11.45
CA THR A 20 0.44 -2.25 -10.76
C THR A 20 -0.11 -0.85 -11.05
N THR A 21 -1.27 -0.72 -11.69
CA THR A 21 -1.84 0.59 -12.09
C THR A 21 -2.12 1.49 -10.89
N TRP A 22 -2.64 0.93 -9.80
CA TRP A 22 -2.94 1.65 -8.56
C TRP A 22 -2.24 1.00 -7.37
N THR A 23 -1.62 1.79 -6.49
CA THR A 23 -0.82 1.27 -5.37
C THR A 23 -1.68 0.45 -4.41
N TRP A 24 -2.87 0.90 -4.04
CA TRP A 24 -3.79 0.12 -3.19
C TRP A 24 -4.14 -1.25 -3.79
N ASN A 25 -4.45 -1.30 -5.09
CA ASN A 25 -4.75 -2.55 -5.80
C ASN A 25 -3.55 -3.50 -5.81
N ALA A 26 -2.39 -2.97 -6.18
CA ALA A 26 -1.14 -3.70 -6.26
C ALA A 26 -0.72 -4.24 -4.89
N SER A 27 -0.98 -3.49 -3.82
CA SER A 27 -0.66 -3.88 -2.44
C SER A 27 -1.53 -5.03 -1.96
N LEU A 28 -2.83 -4.99 -2.22
CA LEU A 28 -3.74 -6.09 -1.88
C LEU A 28 -3.36 -7.36 -2.65
N ASP A 29 -3.14 -7.26 -3.96
CA ASP A 29 -2.73 -8.39 -4.80
C ASP A 29 -1.37 -8.96 -4.35
N ALA A 30 -0.41 -8.11 -4.00
CA ALA A 30 0.89 -8.53 -3.48
C ALA A 30 0.80 -9.38 -2.21
N ILE A 31 -0.20 -9.15 -1.36
CA ILE A 31 -0.49 -9.98 -0.19
C ILE A 31 -1.14 -11.29 -0.63
N LEU A 32 -2.25 -11.21 -1.36
CA LEU A 32 -3.12 -12.36 -1.68
C LEU A 32 -2.40 -13.43 -2.49
N ARG A 33 -1.54 -13.05 -3.44
CA ARG A 33 -0.77 -13.99 -4.28
C ARG A 33 0.13 -14.94 -3.51
N ASN A 34 0.40 -14.69 -2.23
CA ASN A 34 1.09 -15.67 -1.37
C ASN A 34 0.22 -16.90 -1.06
N TYR A 35 -1.08 -16.82 -1.27
CA TYR A 35 -2.08 -17.81 -0.88
C TYR A 35 -2.88 -18.26 -2.11
N PRO A 36 -2.54 -19.42 -2.71
CA PRO A 36 -3.21 -19.90 -3.94
C PRO A 36 -4.73 -20.06 -3.82
N ILE A 37 -5.25 -20.24 -2.61
CA ILE A 37 -6.71 -20.30 -2.34
C ILE A 37 -7.43 -19.00 -2.71
N THR A 38 -6.70 -17.89 -2.85
CA THR A 38 -7.25 -16.57 -3.18
C THR A 38 -7.30 -16.30 -4.68
N ASP A 39 -6.71 -17.18 -5.51
CA ASP A 39 -6.59 -16.99 -6.96
C ASP A 39 -7.95 -16.80 -7.63
N ASP A 40 -8.96 -17.62 -7.29
CA ASP A 40 -10.32 -17.50 -7.83
C ASP A 40 -10.93 -16.12 -7.52
N TRP A 41 -10.73 -15.63 -6.29
CA TRP A 41 -11.23 -14.30 -5.91
C TRP A 41 -10.50 -13.19 -6.67
N ILE A 42 -9.18 -13.30 -6.83
CA ILE A 42 -8.39 -12.34 -7.61
C ILE A 42 -8.92 -12.31 -9.05
N TYR A 43 -9.03 -13.45 -9.72
CA TYR A 43 -9.46 -13.50 -11.12
C TYR A 43 -10.90 -13.03 -11.34
N CYS A 44 -11.79 -13.20 -10.36
CA CYS A 44 -13.15 -12.67 -10.44
C CYS A 44 -13.28 -11.17 -10.13
N ASN A 45 -12.31 -10.56 -9.44
CA ASN A 45 -12.42 -9.17 -8.96
C ASN A 45 -11.42 -8.19 -9.59
N TYR A 46 -10.33 -8.66 -10.19
CA TYR A 46 -9.23 -7.80 -10.67
C TYR A 46 -9.22 -7.47 -12.17
N VAL A 47 -10.13 -8.00 -12.99
CA VAL A 47 -10.09 -7.77 -14.44
C VAL A 47 -11.47 -7.47 -15.02
N GLN A 48 -11.89 -6.21 -14.95
CA GLN A 48 -12.81 -5.61 -15.91
C GLN A 48 -12.22 -4.26 -16.39
N LEU A 49 -12.03 -4.14 -17.71
CA LEU A 49 -11.79 -2.85 -18.34
C LEU A 49 -13.11 -2.08 -18.29
N TYR A 50 -13.09 -0.91 -17.68
CA TYR A 50 -14.20 0.03 -17.72
C TYR A 50 -13.74 1.32 -18.37
N CYS A 51 -14.68 2.01 -19.00
CA CYS A 51 -14.44 3.26 -19.71
C CYS A 51 -15.40 4.30 -19.15
N ASN A 52 -14.87 5.31 -18.47
CA ASN A 52 -15.64 6.42 -17.92
C ASN A 52 -15.19 7.74 -18.54
N LEU A 53 -16.05 8.75 -18.49
CA LEU A 53 -15.61 10.12 -18.73
C LEU A 53 -14.70 10.54 -17.58
N ASP A 54 -13.54 11.09 -17.91
CA ASP A 54 -12.61 11.62 -16.93
C ASP A 54 -13.28 12.81 -16.21
N PRO A 55 -13.52 12.73 -14.88
CA PRO A 55 -14.16 13.81 -14.15
C PRO A 55 -13.31 15.07 -14.08
N ASP A 56 -11.99 14.95 -14.25
CA ASP A 56 -11.04 16.05 -14.18
C ASP A 56 -10.70 16.60 -15.58
N ILE A 57 -11.09 15.90 -16.66
CA ILE A 57 -10.81 16.31 -18.04
C ILE A 57 -12.02 16.12 -18.95
N GLU A 58 -12.76 17.21 -19.17
CA GLU A 58 -13.95 17.24 -20.02
C GLU A 58 -13.68 16.67 -21.43
N GLY A 59 -14.52 15.74 -21.87
CA GLY A 59 -14.46 15.15 -23.20
C GLY A 59 -13.41 14.06 -23.40
N LYS A 60 -12.67 13.64 -22.36
CA LYS A 60 -11.76 12.49 -22.44
C LYS A 60 -12.36 11.24 -21.83
N LEU A 61 -12.11 10.11 -22.50
CA LEU A 61 -12.42 8.78 -21.99
C LEU A 61 -11.22 8.26 -21.22
N PHE A 62 -11.46 7.88 -19.96
CA PHE A 62 -10.52 7.20 -19.10
C PHE A 62 -10.84 5.70 -19.13
N VAL A 63 -9.90 4.90 -19.65
CA VAL A 63 -10.00 3.44 -19.68
C VAL A 63 -9.05 2.88 -18.63
N ASP A 64 -9.59 2.11 -17.70
CA ASP A 64 -8.80 1.56 -16.60
C ASP A 64 -9.31 0.17 -16.18
N PHE A 65 -8.49 -0.53 -15.40
CA PHE A 65 -8.84 -1.77 -14.73
C PHE A 65 -9.47 -1.43 -13.37
N GLN A 66 -10.76 -1.72 -13.21
CA GLN A 66 -11.44 -1.52 -11.94
C GLN A 66 -11.52 -2.81 -11.16
N LEU A 67 -11.15 -2.71 -9.89
CA LEU A 67 -11.60 -3.67 -8.91
C LEU A 67 -13.11 -3.52 -8.76
N VAL A 68 -13.87 -4.58 -9.03
CA VAL A 68 -15.34 -4.54 -8.90
C VAL A 68 -15.74 -4.31 -7.43
N SER A 69 -14.84 -4.60 -6.50
CA SER A 69 -15.00 -4.46 -5.05
C SER A 69 -14.21 -3.26 -4.51
N GLY A 70 -14.58 -2.75 -3.33
CA GLY A 70 -13.95 -1.62 -2.63
C GLY A 70 -12.53 -1.89 -2.10
N GLY A 71 -11.73 -2.69 -2.81
CA GLY A 71 -10.35 -3.00 -2.46
C GLY A 71 -10.25 -3.72 -1.13
N PHE A 72 -9.53 -3.09 -0.20
CA PHE A 72 -9.31 -3.66 1.12
C PHE A 72 -10.60 -3.86 1.93
N HIS A 73 -11.69 -3.14 1.62
CA HIS A 73 -12.92 -3.18 2.41
C HIS A 73 -13.79 -4.41 2.13
N ASP A 74 -13.76 -4.88 0.89
CA ASP A 74 -14.68 -5.91 0.41
C ASP A 74 -13.97 -7.25 0.16
N CYS A 75 -12.67 -7.33 0.43
CA CYS A 75 -11.89 -8.55 0.27
C CYS A 75 -12.11 -9.49 1.47
N PRO A 76 -12.65 -10.70 1.26
CA PRO A 76 -12.98 -11.63 2.35
C PRO A 76 -11.73 -12.31 2.95
N TRP A 77 -10.58 -12.17 2.30
CA TRP A 77 -9.33 -12.84 2.67
C TRP A 77 -8.47 -12.03 3.64
N ILE A 78 -8.87 -10.79 3.94
CA ILE A 78 -8.14 -9.91 4.83
C ILE A 78 -9.07 -9.29 5.87
N ILE A 79 -8.49 -8.91 6.99
CA ILE A 79 -9.13 -8.09 8.00
C ILE A 79 -8.40 -6.75 7.99
N ASN A 80 -9.12 -5.67 7.69
CA ASN A 80 -8.55 -4.33 7.70
C ASN A 80 -8.90 -3.59 8.99
N GLN A 81 -8.03 -2.64 9.35
CA GLN A 81 -8.27 -1.71 10.45
C GLN A 81 -7.88 -0.32 9.94
N VAL A 82 -8.88 0.56 9.84
CA VAL A 82 -8.67 1.95 9.43
C VAL A 82 -8.61 2.81 10.68
N LEU A 83 -7.46 3.43 10.91
CA LEU A 83 -7.22 4.31 12.06
C LEU A 83 -7.21 5.76 11.59
N SER A 84 -7.98 6.61 12.28
CA SER A 84 -7.99 8.05 11.99
C SER A 84 -6.71 8.69 12.50
N ARG A 85 -6.29 9.79 11.86
CA ARG A 85 -5.13 10.57 12.31
C ARG A 85 -5.24 11.00 13.77
N ASN A 86 -6.42 11.45 14.19
CA ASN A 86 -6.67 11.86 15.57
C ASN A 86 -6.48 10.71 16.57
N PHE A 87 -6.92 9.49 16.21
CA PHE A 87 -6.70 8.32 17.05
C PHE A 87 -5.21 8.01 17.22
N ILE A 88 -4.45 8.08 16.13
CA ILE A 88 -2.99 7.90 16.16
C ILE A 88 -2.35 8.97 17.06
N ASP A 89 -2.66 10.24 16.84
CA ASP A 89 -2.05 11.35 17.58
C ASP A 89 -2.40 11.33 19.08
N GLU A 90 -3.58 10.83 19.46
CA GLU A 90 -4.04 10.76 20.85
C GLU A 90 -3.50 9.53 21.60
N PHE A 91 -3.47 8.36 20.96
CA PHE A 91 -3.20 7.09 21.65
C PHE A 91 -1.84 6.48 21.34
N ILE A 92 -1.12 6.98 20.33
CA ILE A 92 0.14 6.38 19.87
C ILE A 92 1.28 7.39 20.03
N CYS A 93 2.20 7.08 20.96
CA CYS A 93 3.32 7.98 21.27
C CYS A 93 4.42 7.96 20.20
N ASP A 94 4.68 6.82 19.58
CA ASP A 94 5.74 6.66 18.57
C ASP A 94 5.21 5.80 17.41
N ILE A 95 5.06 6.44 16.24
CA ILE A 95 4.57 5.79 15.03
C ILE A 95 5.50 4.68 14.52
N THR A 96 6.82 4.83 14.74
CA THR A 96 7.83 3.85 14.33
C THR A 96 7.69 2.58 15.15
N ASP A 97 7.58 2.73 16.48
CA ASP A 97 7.35 1.60 17.38
C ASP A 97 6.00 0.93 17.12
N PHE A 98 4.95 1.70 16.84
CA PHE A 98 3.66 1.17 16.42
C PHE A 98 3.78 0.31 15.15
N PHE A 99 4.44 0.81 14.10
CA PHE A 99 4.64 0.05 12.87
C PHE A 99 5.44 -1.23 13.09
N ILE A 100 6.53 -1.17 13.87
CA ILE A 100 7.33 -2.35 14.21
C ILE A 100 6.49 -3.40 14.95
N LYS A 101 5.68 -2.98 15.93
CA LYS A 101 4.79 -3.87 16.69
C LYS A 101 3.71 -4.48 15.80
N SER A 102 3.10 -3.70 14.92
CA SER A 102 2.11 -4.16 13.95
C SER A 102 2.69 -5.23 13.01
N ILE A 103 3.87 -4.98 12.44
CA ILE A 103 4.59 -5.95 11.59
C ILE A 103 4.96 -7.21 12.39
N ASN A 104 5.39 -7.07 13.65
CA ASN A 104 5.65 -8.22 14.52
C ASN A 104 4.42 -9.08 14.77
N LYS A 105 3.22 -8.49 14.80
CA LYS A 105 1.93 -9.21 14.86
C LYS A 105 1.41 -9.71 13.51
N GLY A 106 2.10 -9.44 12.41
CA GLY A 106 1.73 -9.92 11.07
C GLY A 106 0.84 -8.96 10.27
N TYR A 107 0.64 -7.73 10.76
CA TYR A 107 -0.11 -6.71 10.04
C TYR A 107 0.78 -6.03 9.00
N TYR A 108 0.26 -5.91 7.78
CA TYR A 108 0.77 -4.98 6.77
C TYR A 108 0.26 -3.58 7.07
N ILE A 109 1.00 -2.57 6.63
CA ILE A 109 0.69 -1.17 6.91
C ILE A 109 0.53 -0.44 5.58
N PHE A 110 -0.61 0.20 5.42
CA PHE A 110 -0.94 1.02 4.26
C PHE A 110 -1.23 2.44 4.75
N VAL A 111 -0.47 3.42 4.26
CA VAL A 111 -0.54 4.81 4.74
C VAL A 111 -0.43 5.79 3.58
N ILE A 112 -1.00 6.98 3.76
CA ILE A 112 -0.80 8.10 2.84
C ILE A 112 0.19 9.07 3.48
N VAL A 113 1.25 9.39 2.75
CA VAL A 113 2.30 10.32 3.16
C VAL A 113 2.39 11.49 2.20
N ASP A 114 2.94 12.60 2.65
CA ASP A 114 3.33 13.70 1.75
C ASP A 114 4.78 13.48 1.31
N GLU A 115 4.99 13.00 0.08
CA GLU A 115 6.30 12.66 -0.45
C GLU A 115 7.26 13.85 -0.55
N ASN A 116 6.71 15.07 -0.66
CA ASN A 116 7.55 16.26 -0.68
C ASN A 116 8.28 16.50 0.65
N THR A 117 7.86 15.85 1.74
CA THR A 117 8.61 15.84 2.99
C THR A 117 9.92 15.06 2.91
N PHE A 118 10.05 14.12 1.96
CA PHE A 118 11.26 13.33 1.75
C PHE A 118 12.12 13.88 0.60
N PHE A 119 11.49 14.24 -0.51
CA PHE A 119 12.21 14.61 -1.73
C PHE A 119 12.44 16.11 -1.91
N HIS A 120 11.71 16.95 -1.16
CA HIS A 120 11.79 18.41 -1.25
C HIS A 120 11.63 18.96 -2.69
N ILE A 121 10.81 18.29 -3.53
CA ILE A 121 10.68 18.61 -4.97
C ILE A 121 9.92 19.92 -5.18
N SER A 122 8.89 20.18 -4.38
CA SER A 122 8.11 21.42 -4.47
C SER A 122 7.54 21.85 -3.12
N LYS A 123 6.98 23.07 -3.07
CA LYS A 123 6.25 23.60 -1.91
C LYS A 123 4.80 23.09 -1.81
N SER A 124 4.26 22.46 -2.85
CA SER A 124 2.93 21.87 -2.80
C SER A 124 2.97 20.54 -2.06
N LYS A 125 1.85 20.06 -1.53
CA LYS A 125 1.79 18.70 -0.99
C LYS A 125 1.73 17.69 -2.14
N LEU A 126 2.42 16.57 -2.01
CA LEU A 126 2.37 15.46 -2.95
C LEU A 126 1.99 14.20 -2.17
N TYR A 127 0.70 13.94 -2.05
CA TYR A 127 0.23 12.78 -1.31
C TYR A 127 0.42 11.50 -2.11
N HIS A 128 1.00 10.49 -1.48
CA HIS A 128 1.22 9.18 -2.07
C HIS A 128 0.99 8.06 -1.05
N GLU A 129 0.51 6.93 -1.54
CA GLU A 129 0.24 5.71 -0.80
C GLU A 129 1.52 4.87 -0.64
N LEU A 130 1.92 4.57 0.60
CA LEU A 130 3.00 3.64 0.89
C LEU A 130 2.48 2.33 1.45
N PHE A 131 2.98 1.24 0.87
CA PHE A 131 2.76 -0.11 1.39
C PHE A 131 4.00 -0.63 2.12
N ILE A 132 3.91 -0.73 3.44
CA ILE A 132 5.00 -1.13 4.33
C ILE A 132 4.77 -2.56 4.82
N TYR A 133 5.75 -3.42 4.58
CA TYR A 133 5.66 -4.86 4.86
C TYR A 133 6.83 -5.39 5.68
N GLY A 134 7.77 -4.53 6.08
CA GLY A 134 8.92 -4.98 6.85
C GLY A 134 9.76 -3.86 7.43
N TYR A 135 10.74 -4.23 8.26
CA TYR A 135 11.67 -3.30 8.89
C TYR A 135 13.04 -3.94 9.16
N ASN A 136 14.05 -3.09 9.34
CA ASN A 136 15.37 -3.46 9.82
C ASN A 136 15.89 -2.42 10.84
N LEU A 137 16.10 -2.84 12.08
CA LEU A 137 16.52 -1.96 13.19
C LEU A 137 17.98 -1.56 13.12
N LYS A 138 18.84 -2.35 12.45
CA LYS A 138 20.26 -2.00 12.26
C LYS A 138 20.40 -0.84 11.30
N THR A 139 19.68 -0.89 10.18
CA THR A 139 19.70 0.18 9.17
C THR A 139 18.70 1.29 9.48
N LYS A 140 17.77 1.09 10.43
CA LYS A 140 16.66 2.00 10.76
C LYS A 140 15.78 2.29 9.54
N MET A 141 15.50 1.26 8.74
CA MET A 141 14.71 1.38 7.52
C MET A 141 13.46 0.52 7.59
N PHE A 142 12.39 1.04 6.97
CA PHE A 142 11.21 0.25 6.61
C PHE A 142 11.37 -0.29 5.19
N SER A 143 10.87 -1.49 4.96
CA SER A 143 10.72 -2.08 3.63
C SER A 143 9.36 -1.65 3.07
N VAL A 144 9.41 -0.90 1.97
CA VAL A 144 8.26 -0.27 1.34
C VAL A 144 8.17 -0.70 -0.11
N SER A 145 6.95 -0.85 -0.62
CA SER A 145 6.69 -0.99 -2.04
C SER A 145 5.80 0.15 -2.52
N ASP A 146 6.22 0.81 -3.58
CA ASP A 146 5.44 1.76 -4.35
C ASP A 146 5.29 1.18 -5.75
N PHE A 147 4.35 0.25 -5.92
CA PHE A 147 4.21 -0.53 -7.15
C PHE A 147 3.97 0.33 -8.41
N THR A 148 3.81 1.66 -8.30
CA THR A 148 3.41 2.55 -9.39
C THR A 148 4.55 3.21 -10.18
N HIS A 149 5.80 2.74 -10.08
CA HIS A 149 6.92 3.39 -10.77
C HIS A 149 7.72 2.50 -11.74
N HIS A 150 7.35 2.59 -13.02
CA HIS A 150 8.31 2.84 -14.11
C HIS A 150 8.40 4.36 -14.33
N ARG A 151 9.23 5.07 -13.56
CA ARG A 151 9.70 6.39 -14.02
C ARG A 151 10.65 6.15 -15.18
N SER A 152 10.13 6.05 -16.41
CA SER A 152 10.94 6.44 -17.55
C SER A 152 11.16 7.94 -17.41
N SER A 153 12.32 8.31 -16.88
CA SER A 153 12.91 9.63 -17.04
C SER A 153 13.20 9.87 -18.52
N ASN A 154 12.15 10.05 -19.32
CA ASN A 154 12.23 10.71 -20.61
C ASN A 154 11.76 12.15 -20.37
N HIS A 155 12.69 12.98 -19.90
CA HIS A 155 12.73 14.35 -20.39
C HIS A 155 12.78 14.25 -21.91
N ARG A 156 11.66 14.51 -22.57
CA ARG A 156 11.66 14.90 -23.97
C ARG A 156 11.22 16.35 -24.02
N GLU A 157 12.12 17.10 -24.61
CA GLU A 157 12.09 18.50 -25.07
C GLU A 157 10.70 19.02 -25.46
#